data_AF-A0A836RY27-F1
#
_entry.id   AF-A0A836RY27-F1
#
_cell.length_a   1.000
_cell.length_b   1.000
_cell.length_c   1.000
_cell.angle_alpha   90.00
_cell.angle_beta   90.00
_cell.angle_gamma   90.00
#
_symmetry.space_group_name_H-M   'P 1'
#
loop_
_entity.id
_entity.type
_entity.pdbx_description
1 polymer ?
#
loop_
_entity_poly.entity_id
_entity_poly.type
_entity_poly.pdbx_seq_one_letter_code
_entity_poly.pdbx_strand_id
1 'polypeptide(L)'
;MHEPDARKTWRTSGKADGKFGLSLDDVVYSYYGNRGNSKLESKLNGSMKDKAPEKVRADLIHWARDGASKEQYESKIQGEVQQYCSICHGVIPGLPSFNSYEELHEVAKTDRGITVDSLTRVSHIHLFGISFIFFFVGLIFSLAVGVPKWLKELSIALPFAFLIIDVFSWWLTKWYPAAAWLTIIGGIGYSLASTFMLFTCLYQMWILSRNDKKYMINAWTDD
;
A
#
# COMPACT_ATOMS: atom_id res chain seq x y z
N MET A 1 -27.73 -0.78 -17.39
CA MET A 1 -26.29 -0.92 -17.73
C MET A 1 -25.58 0.22 -17.00
N HIS A 2 -25.12 -0.04 -15.77
CA HIS A 2 -24.58 1.01 -14.89
C HIS A 2 -23.06 0.93 -14.91
N GLU A 3 -22.44 1.95 -15.48
CA GLU A 3 -20.99 2.08 -15.61
C GLU A 3 -20.34 2.20 -14.21
N PRO A 4 -19.34 1.37 -13.87
CA PRO A 4 -18.70 1.46 -12.56
C PRO A 4 -17.86 2.74 -12.49
N ASP A 5 -18.24 3.64 -11.59
CA ASP A 5 -17.54 4.89 -11.24
C ASP A 5 -16.09 4.60 -10.81
N ALA A 6 -15.15 4.89 -11.72
CA ALA A 6 -13.71 4.70 -11.57
C ALA A 6 -13.07 5.54 -10.44
N ARG A 7 -13.85 6.36 -9.72
CA ARG A 7 -13.37 7.10 -8.54
C ARG A 7 -13.34 6.29 -7.24
N LYS A 8 -14.01 5.14 -7.17
CA LYS A 8 -14.13 4.37 -5.90
C LYS A 8 -12.95 3.43 -5.60
N THR A 9 -12.02 3.23 -6.52
CA THR A 9 -10.91 2.27 -6.37
C THR A 9 -9.65 2.84 -5.69
N TRP A 10 -9.59 4.14 -5.41
CA TRP A 10 -8.35 4.82 -5.00
C TRP A 10 -8.17 5.06 -3.48
N ARG A 11 -9.00 4.50 -2.59
CA ARG A 11 -9.00 4.86 -1.14
C ARG A 11 -8.68 3.72 -0.14
N THR A 12 -7.73 2.83 -0.42
CA THR A 12 -7.38 1.76 0.57
C THR A 12 -5.91 1.59 0.92
N SER A 13 -4.99 2.45 0.46
CA SER A 13 -3.55 2.31 0.77
C SER A 13 -3.08 3.00 2.07
N GLY A 14 -3.99 3.40 2.98
CA GLY A 14 -3.62 4.15 4.19
C GLY A 14 -4.65 4.07 5.31
N LYS A 15 -5.23 2.88 5.52
CA LYS A 15 -6.19 2.56 6.60
C LYS A 15 -6.07 1.09 7.05
N ALA A 16 -4.90 0.49 6.95
CA ALA A 16 -4.74 -0.88 7.43
C ALA A 16 -4.89 -0.92 8.97
N ASP A 17 -4.42 0.12 9.67
CA ASP A 17 -4.60 0.38 11.10
C ASP A 17 -5.90 1.13 11.45
N GLY A 18 -6.62 1.66 10.45
CA GLY A 18 -7.88 2.39 10.61
C GLY A 18 -7.75 3.91 10.84
N LYS A 19 -6.54 4.47 10.88
CA LYS A 19 -6.24 5.91 11.00
C LYS A 19 -6.02 6.53 9.62
N PHE A 20 -5.99 7.86 9.54
CA PHE A 20 -5.68 8.58 8.30
C PHE A 20 -4.18 8.88 8.25
N GLY A 21 -3.49 8.33 7.25
CA GLY A 21 -2.05 8.54 7.04
C GLY A 21 -1.39 7.26 6.54
N LEU A 22 -0.06 7.31 6.39
CA LEU A 22 0.78 6.13 6.21
C LEU A 22 1.57 5.96 7.51
N SER A 23 1.14 5.04 8.37
CA SER A 23 1.84 4.72 9.61
C SER A 23 2.77 3.51 9.40
N LEU A 24 3.74 3.32 10.31
CA LEU A 24 4.55 2.10 10.32
C LEU A 24 3.65 0.86 10.48
N ASP A 25 2.64 0.96 11.34
CA ASP A 25 1.69 -0.11 11.60
C ASP A 25 0.87 -0.44 10.35
N ASP A 26 0.48 0.55 9.54
CA ASP A 26 -0.21 0.31 8.27
C ASP A 26 0.59 -0.59 7.33
N VAL A 27 1.89 -0.36 7.23
CA VAL A 27 2.81 -1.15 6.39
C VAL A 27 2.94 -2.55 6.98
N VAL A 28 3.16 -2.68 8.29
CA VAL A 28 3.26 -3.98 8.95
C VAL A 28 1.99 -4.79 8.77
N TYR A 29 0.80 -4.23 9.07
CA TYR A 29 -0.47 -4.94 8.91
C TYR A 29 -0.74 -5.35 7.46
N SER A 30 -0.37 -4.51 6.50
CA SER A 30 -0.59 -4.82 5.08
C SER A 30 0.28 -5.98 4.59
N TYR A 31 1.56 -6.03 4.98
CA TYR A 31 2.52 -6.99 4.43
C TYR A 31 2.76 -8.20 5.34
N TYR A 32 2.98 -7.98 6.64
CA TYR A 32 3.22 -9.02 7.64
C TYR A 32 1.92 -9.66 8.16
N GLY A 33 0.85 -8.86 8.24
CA GLY A 33 -0.40 -9.24 8.90
C GLY A 33 -0.32 -9.14 10.42
N ASN A 34 -1.37 -9.59 11.10
CA ASN A 34 -1.38 -9.75 12.56
C ASN A 34 -1.25 -11.24 12.92
N ARG A 35 -0.03 -11.71 13.21
CA ARG A 35 0.17 -13.13 13.55
C ARG A 35 -0.40 -13.55 14.90
N GLY A 36 -0.79 -12.60 15.74
CA GLY A 36 -1.43 -12.88 17.04
C GLY A 36 -2.95 -13.04 16.94
N ASN A 37 -3.58 -12.45 15.92
CA ASN A 37 -5.04 -12.34 15.83
C ASN A 37 -5.53 -12.69 14.42
N SER A 38 -6.82 -13.00 14.29
CA SER A 38 -7.44 -13.12 12.97
C SER A 38 -7.74 -11.76 12.34
N LYS A 39 -8.02 -11.74 11.03
CA LYS A 39 -8.52 -10.54 10.36
C LYS A 39 -9.87 -10.10 10.94
N LEU A 40 -10.72 -11.08 11.25
CA LEU A 40 -11.98 -10.89 11.96
C LEU A 40 -11.75 -10.17 13.30
N GLU A 41 -10.87 -10.69 14.14
CA GLU A 41 -10.56 -10.11 15.45
C GLU A 41 -9.98 -8.69 15.34
N SER A 42 -9.07 -8.47 14.39
CA SER A 42 -8.47 -7.14 14.19
C SER A 42 -9.53 -6.10 13.79
N LYS A 43 -10.49 -6.48 12.92
CA LYS A 43 -11.59 -5.58 12.54
C LYS A 43 -12.59 -5.37 13.67
N LEU A 44 -12.92 -6.40 14.44
CA LEU A 44 -13.79 -6.32 15.60
C LEU A 44 -13.16 -5.50 16.75
N ASN A 45 -11.84 -5.39 16.84
CA ASN A 45 -11.19 -4.47 17.79
C ASN A 45 -10.94 -3.06 17.22
N GLY A 46 -11.08 -2.89 15.91
CA GLY A 46 -10.86 -1.62 15.20
C GLY A 46 -12.12 -1.10 14.53
N SER A 47 -12.11 -1.00 13.19
CA SER A 47 -13.14 -0.31 12.41
C SER A 47 -14.56 -0.89 12.49
N MET A 48 -14.72 -2.13 12.98
CA MET A 48 -16.02 -2.80 13.17
C MET A 48 -16.42 -2.92 14.65
N LYS A 49 -15.68 -2.30 15.57
CA LYS A 49 -15.93 -2.37 17.01
C LYS A 49 -17.36 -1.97 17.39
N ASP A 50 -17.88 -0.92 16.77
CA ASP A 50 -19.19 -0.36 17.08
C ASP A 50 -20.33 -0.95 16.23
N LYS A 51 -20.08 -2.05 15.52
CA LYS A 51 -21.04 -2.69 14.59
C LYS A 51 -21.68 -3.96 15.14
N ALA A 52 -21.26 -4.41 16.32
CA ALA A 52 -21.89 -5.50 17.05
C ALA A 52 -21.85 -5.21 18.56
N PRO A 53 -22.80 -5.72 19.34
CA PRO A 53 -22.73 -5.66 20.81
C PRO A 53 -21.44 -6.27 21.33
N GLU A 54 -20.95 -5.78 22.48
CA GLU A 54 -19.69 -6.22 23.07
C GLU A 54 -19.62 -7.74 23.28
N LYS A 55 -20.74 -8.35 23.72
CA LYS A 55 -20.85 -9.80 23.92
C LYS A 55 -20.65 -10.59 22.62
N VAL A 56 -21.36 -10.22 21.55
CA VAL A 56 -21.25 -10.85 20.22
C VAL A 56 -19.84 -10.71 19.66
N ARG A 57 -19.24 -9.54 19.86
CA ARG A 57 -17.87 -9.25 19.45
C ARG A 57 -16.86 -10.14 20.18
N ALA A 58 -17.02 -10.30 21.49
CA ALA A 58 -16.18 -11.19 22.28
C ALA A 58 -16.36 -12.65 21.85
N ASP A 59 -17.59 -13.10 21.63
CA ASP A 59 -17.91 -14.46 21.18
C ASP A 59 -17.25 -14.81 19.84
N LEU A 60 -17.32 -13.89 18.86
CA LEU A 60 -16.65 -14.03 17.55
C LEU A 60 -15.12 -14.07 17.67
N ILE A 61 -14.54 -13.24 18.55
CA ILE A 61 -13.09 -13.21 18.79
C ILE A 61 -12.62 -14.52 19.43
N HIS A 62 -13.34 -15.00 20.45
CA HIS A 62 -13.03 -16.27 21.11
C HIS A 62 -13.13 -17.43 20.12
N TRP A 63 -14.21 -17.51 19.35
CA TRP A 63 -14.36 -18.52 18.31
C TRP A 63 -13.20 -18.51 17.31
N ALA A 64 -12.78 -17.33 16.85
CA ALA A 64 -11.64 -17.23 15.93
C ALA A 64 -10.32 -17.70 16.56
N ARG A 65 -10.09 -17.40 17.85
CA ARG A 65 -8.90 -17.82 18.59
C ARG A 65 -8.89 -19.32 18.89
N ASP A 66 -10.06 -19.92 19.08
CA ASP A 66 -10.24 -21.35 19.36
C ASP A 66 -10.17 -22.22 18.09
N GLY A 67 -9.71 -21.66 16.96
CA GLY A 67 -9.54 -22.39 15.71
C GLY A 67 -10.76 -22.34 14.78
N ALA A 68 -11.76 -21.53 15.10
CA ALA A 68 -12.92 -21.25 14.27
C ALA A 68 -13.69 -22.52 13.86
N SER A 69 -14.02 -23.39 14.82
CA SER A 69 -14.64 -24.70 14.56
C SER A 69 -16.04 -24.56 13.93
N LYS A 70 -16.40 -25.56 13.11
CA LYS A 70 -17.70 -25.61 12.42
C LYS A 70 -18.85 -25.85 13.38
N GLU A 71 -18.62 -26.63 14.43
CA GLU A 71 -19.62 -26.97 15.45
C GLU A 71 -20.05 -25.72 16.26
N GLN A 72 -19.07 -24.91 16.67
CA GLN A 72 -19.33 -23.62 17.34
C GLN A 72 -19.99 -22.63 16.38
N TYR A 73 -19.63 -22.70 15.09
CA TYR A 73 -20.28 -21.89 14.07
C TYR A 73 -21.78 -22.17 13.98
N GLU A 74 -22.15 -23.42 13.76
CA GLU A 74 -23.54 -23.85 13.57
C GLU A 74 -24.38 -23.69 14.85
N SER A 75 -23.79 -23.88 16.03
CA SER A 75 -24.54 -23.81 17.30
C SER A 75 -24.77 -22.40 17.83
N LYS A 76 -23.92 -21.41 17.49
CA LYS A 76 -24.01 -20.06 18.06
C LYS A 76 -23.63 -18.96 17.09
N ILE A 77 -22.43 -19.02 16.49
CA ILE A 77 -21.86 -17.88 15.76
C ILE A 77 -22.65 -17.54 14.50
N GLN A 78 -23.22 -18.53 13.82
CA GLN A 78 -24.03 -18.33 12.62
C GLN A 78 -25.19 -17.35 12.88
N GLY A 79 -25.90 -17.51 14.00
CA GLY A 79 -27.01 -16.64 14.36
C GLY A 79 -26.55 -15.19 14.61
N GLU A 80 -25.44 -15.03 15.32
CA GLU A 80 -24.85 -13.72 15.60
C GLU A 80 -24.36 -13.01 14.32
N VAL A 81 -23.72 -13.74 13.42
CA VAL A 81 -23.21 -13.21 12.15
C VAL A 81 -24.36 -12.81 11.24
N GLN A 82 -25.40 -13.64 11.14
CA GLN A 82 -26.58 -13.31 10.35
C GLN A 82 -27.28 -12.05 10.86
N GLN A 83 -27.36 -11.90 12.18
CA GLN A 83 -28.04 -10.78 12.80
C GLN A 83 -27.26 -9.46 12.70
N TYR A 84 -25.93 -9.48 12.86
CA TYR A 84 -25.15 -8.24 12.99
C TYR A 84 -24.21 -7.96 11.81
N CYS A 85 -23.81 -8.97 11.04
CA CYS A 85 -22.75 -8.84 10.04
C CYS A 85 -23.26 -9.02 8.61
N SER A 86 -24.07 -10.05 8.34
CA SER A 86 -24.57 -10.40 6.99
C SER A 86 -25.48 -9.33 6.38
N ILE A 87 -25.99 -8.40 7.19
CA ILE A 87 -26.74 -7.22 6.72
C ILE A 87 -25.90 -6.39 5.72
N CYS A 88 -24.58 -6.34 5.90
CA CYS A 88 -23.67 -5.64 5.00
C CYS A 88 -22.73 -6.60 4.24
N HIS A 89 -22.27 -7.65 4.91
CA HIS A 89 -21.27 -8.60 4.40
C HIS A 89 -21.90 -9.69 3.52
N GLY A 90 -21.85 -9.49 2.20
CA GLY A 90 -22.51 -10.32 1.19
C GLY A 90 -23.57 -9.55 0.38
N VAL A 91 -23.85 -8.30 0.78
CA VAL A 91 -24.80 -7.40 0.10
C VAL A 91 -24.08 -6.22 -0.55
N ILE A 92 -23.12 -5.62 0.15
CA ILE A 92 -22.39 -4.44 -0.35
C ILE A 92 -21.22 -4.88 -1.24
N PRO A 93 -21.15 -4.43 -2.51
CA PRO A 93 -20.03 -4.74 -3.40
C PRO A 93 -18.69 -4.31 -2.80
N GLY A 94 -17.71 -5.22 -2.81
CA GLY A 94 -16.36 -4.99 -2.30
C GLY A 94 -16.14 -5.38 -0.82
N LEU A 95 -17.18 -5.78 -0.09
CA LEU A 95 -17.04 -6.43 1.20
C LEU A 95 -17.03 -7.96 1.06
N PRO A 96 -16.30 -8.69 1.92
CA PRO A 96 -16.40 -10.15 1.95
C PRO A 96 -17.81 -10.56 2.37
N SER A 97 -18.31 -11.65 1.80
CA SER A 97 -19.56 -12.28 2.21
C SER A 97 -19.34 -13.10 3.48
N PHE A 98 -20.33 -13.15 4.37
CA PHE A 98 -20.34 -13.99 5.57
C PHE A 98 -21.59 -14.88 5.61
N ASN A 99 -22.04 -15.31 4.44
CA ASN A 99 -23.29 -16.08 4.30
C ASN A 99 -23.05 -17.59 4.44
N SER A 100 -21.80 -18.04 4.38
CA SER A 100 -21.42 -19.42 4.69
C SER A 100 -20.32 -19.50 5.74
N TYR A 101 -20.19 -20.70 6.34
CA TYR A 101 -19.11 -21.01 7.26
C TYR A 101 -17.75 -20.78 6.60
N GLU A 102 -17.56 -21.25 5.37
CA GLU A 102 -16.29 -21.20 4.66
C GLU A 102 -15.83 -19.75 4.48
N GLU A 103 -16.73 -18.85 4.08
CA GLU A 103 -16.40 -17.44 3.87
C GLU A 103 -16.02 -16.71 5.17
N LEU A 104 -16.73 -16.99 6.27
CA LEU A 104 -16.40 -16.43 7.58
C LEU A 104 -15.12 -17.05 8.16
N HIS A 105 -14.96 -18.36 8.00
CA HIS A 105 -13.80 -19.11 8.49
C HIS A 105 -12.51 -18.60 7.84
N GLU A 106 -12.52 -18.23 6.56
CA GLU A 106 -11.35 -17.62 5.91
C GLU A 106 -10.87 -16.33 6.59
N VAL A 107 -11.78 -15.47 7.07
CA VAL A 107 -11.39 -14.25 7.79
C VAL A 107 -11.12 -14.47 9.28
N ALA A 108 -11.56 -15.61 9.82
CA ALA A 108 -11.28 -16.06 11.18
C ALA A 108 -9.90 -16.73 11.31
N LYS A 109 -9.27 -17.13 10.20
CA LYS A 109 -7.86 -17.58 10.20
C LYS A 109 -6.93 -16.46 10.64
N THR A 110 -5.77 -16.84 11.20
CA THR A 110 -4.68 -15.93 11.55
C THR A 110 -4.31 -15.04 10.37
N ASP A 111 -4.22 -13.73 10.59
CA ASP A 111 -3.89 -12.78 9.54
C ASP A 111 -2.40 -12.86 9.18
N ARG A 112 -2.11 -13.34 7.97
CA ARG A 112 -0.74 -13.46 7.42
C ARG A 112 -0.39 -12.32 6.44
N GLY A 113 -1.21 -11.28 6.39
CA GLY A 113 -1.03 -10.14 5.49
C GLY A 113 -1.26 -10.50 4.03
N ILE A 114 -0.67 -9.71 3.13
CA ILE A 114 -0.76 -9.92 1.67
C ILE A 114 -0.30 -11.34 1.26
N THR A 115 -1.01 -11.98 0.33
CA THR A 115 -0.57 -13.28 -0.21
C THR A 115 0.67 -13.15 -1.09
N VAL A 116 1.45 -14.22 -1.25
CA VAL A 116 2.66 -14.22 -2.11
C VAL A 116 2.29 -13.87 -3.55
N ASP A 117 1.19 -14.42 -4.08
CA ASP A 117 0.74 -14.13 -5.44
C ASP A 117 0.37 -12.66 -5.62
N SER A 118 -0.35 -12.09 -4.66
CA SER A 118 -0.70 -10.67 -4.67
C SER A 118 0.55 -9.80 -4.56
N LEU A 119 1.49 -10.16 -3.69
CA LEU A 119 2.75 -9.45 -3.51
C LEU A 119 3.61 -9.47 -4.78
N THR A 120 3.72 -10.62 -5.45
CA THR A 120 4.40 -10.75 -6.75
C THR A 120 3.77 -9.86 -7.80
N ARG A 121 2.45 -9.88 -7.93
CA ARG A 121 1.71 -9.03 -8.88
C ARG A 121 1.95 -7.55 -8.62
N VAL A 122 1.81 -7.11 -7.37
CA VAL A 122 1.99 -5.70 -6.99
C VAL A 122 3.44 -5.26 -7.19
N SER A 123 4.41 -6.11 -6.83
CA SER A 123 5.85 -5.89 -7.06
C SER A 123 6.15 -5.68 -8.55
N HIS A 124 5.60 -6.52 -9.43
CA HIS A 124 5.79 -6.41 -10.87
C HIS A 124 5.24 -5.10 -11.44
N ILE A 125 3.99 -4.76 -11.09
CA ILE A 125 3.32 -3.54 -11.58
C ILE A 125 4.07 -2.28 -11.11
N HIS A 126 4.53 -2.24 -9.86
CA HIS A 126 5.25 -1.09 -9.33
C HIS A 126 6.66 -0.97 -9.92
N LEU A 127 7.42 -2.06 -9.95
CA LEU A 127 8.77 -2.05 -10.50
C LEU A 127 8.74 -1.65 -11.97
N PHE A 128 7.81 -2.18 -12.76
CA PHE A 128 7.66 -1.81 -14.16
C PHE A 128 7.17 -0.36 -14.30
N GLY A 129 5.99 -0.03 -13.76
CA GLY A 129 5.35 1.26 -13.99
C GLY A 129 6.15 2.45 -13.47
N ILE A 130 6.68 2.37 -12.25
CA ILE A 130 7.44 3.48 -11.65
C ILE A 130 8.80 3.65 -12.32
N SER A 131 9.47 2.55 -12.71
CA SER A 131 10.72 2.64 -13.47
C SER A 131 10.55 3.37 -14.80
N PHE A 132 9.42 3.18 -15.50
CA PHE A 132 9.12 3.92 -16.72
C PHE A 132 9.00 5.43 -16.46
N ILE A 133 8.32 5.82 -15.37
CA ILE A 133 8.20 7.23 -14.98
C ILE A 133 9.59 7.81 -14.69
N PHE A 134 10.41 7.11 -13.89
CA PHE A 134 11.77 7.57 -13.56
C PHE A 134 12.67 7.65 -14.79
N PHE A 135 12.51 6.73 -15.74
CA PHE A 135 13.23 6.78 -17.00
C PHE A 135 12.92 8.06 -17.78
N PHE A 136 11.65 8.39 -17.98
CA PHE A 136 11.28 9.61 -18.73
C PHE A 136 11.62 10.90 -17.97
N VAL A 137 11.39 10.95 -16.66
CA VAL A 137 11.77 12.12 -15.84
C VAL A 137 13.29 12.32 -15.85
N GLY A 138 14.05 11.24 -15.67
CA GLY A 138 15.51 11.26 -15.72
C GLY A 138 16.04 11.65 -17.10
N LEU A 139 15.42 11.16 -18.17
CA LEU A 139 15.78 11.52 -19.55
C LEU A 139 15.56 13.03 -19.80
N ILE A 140 14.42 13.59 -19.40
CA ILE A 140 14.16 15.03 -19.53
C ILE A 140 15.15 15.82 -18.68
N PHE A 141 15.39 15.38 -17.44
CA PHE A 141 16.33 16.03 -16.52
C PHE A 141 17.79 15.95 -16.97
N SER A 142 18.16 14.93 -17.74
CA SER A 142 19.50 14.82 -18.33
C SER A 142 19.87 16.05 -19.17
N LEU A 143 18.86 16.69 -19.77
CA LEU A 143 18.96 17.89 -20.61
C LEU A 143 18.95 19.20 -19.80
N ALA A 144 18.76 19.14 -18.48
CA ALA A 144 18.74 20.34 -17.64
C ALA A 144 20.10 21.04 -17.65
N VAL A 145 20.12 22.37 -17.67
CA VAL A 145 21.35 23.17 -17.70
C VAL A 145 21.65 23.75 -16.32
N GLY A 146 22.92 23.98 -15.99
CA GLY A 146 23.32 24.60 -14.72
C GLY A 146 23.27 23.66 -13.50
N VAL A 147 23.12 22.35 -13.74
CA VAL A 147 23.26 21.31 -12.71
C VAL A 147 24.59 20.60 -12.94
N PRO A 148 25.46 20.49 -11.91
CA PRO A 148 26.75 19.82 -12.06
C PRO A 148 26.57 18.34 -12.38
N LYS A 149 27.49 17.78 -13.17
CA LYS A 149 27.40 16.42 -13.71
C LYS A 149 27.18 15.35 -12.64
N TRP A 150 27.97 15.37 -11.56
CA TRP A 150 27.84 14.39 -10.47
C TRP A 150 26.45 14.38 -9.84
N LEU A 151 25.84 15.57 -9.68
CA LEU A 151 24.51 15.70 -9.09
C LEU A 151 23.43 15.20 -10.06
N LYS A 152 23.65 15.39 -11.37
CA LYS A 152 22.75 14.82 -12.38
C LYS A 152 22.75 13.30 -12.36
N GLU A 153 23.94 12.70 -12.42
CA GLU A 153 24.11 11.25 -12.39
C GLU A 153 23.46 10.66 -11.12
N LEU A 154 23.73 11.28 -9.96
CA LEU A 154 23.15 10.85 -8.69
C LEU A 154 21.62 10.99 -8.69
N SER A 155 21.08 12.13 -9.14
CA SER A 155 19.63 12.37 -9.15
C SER A 155 18.87 11.43 -10.08
N ILE A 156 19.49 11.02 -11.19
CA ILE A 156 18.92 10.06 -12.14
C ILE A 156 18.98 8.64 -11.57
N ALA A 157 20.09 8.26 -10.93
CA ALA A 157 20.28 6.89 -10.42
C ALA A 157 19.50 6.60 -9.12
N LEU A 158 19.42 7.57 -8.20
CA LEU A 158 18.83 7.38 -6.87
C LEU A 158 17.39 6.85 -6.87
N PRO A 159 16.46 7.37 -7.69
CA PRO A 159 15.10 6.86 -7.73
C PRO A 159 15.01 5.36 -8.03
N PHE A 160 15.85 4.85 -8.94
CA PHE A 160 15.88 3.42 -9.27
C PHE A 160 16.42 2.58 -8.12
N ALA A 161 17.49 3.04 -7.46
CA ALA A 161 18.05 2.34 -6.30
C ALA A 161 17.03 2.25 -5.16
N PHE A 162 16.35 3.36 -4.85
CA PHE A 162 15.32 3.40 -3.82
C PHE A 162 14.05 2.61 -4.21
N LEU A 163 13.70 2.53 -5.50
CA LEU A 163 12.60 1.68 -5.96
C LEU A 163 12.89 0.19 -5.73
N ILE A 164 14.12 -0.26 -5.97
CA ILE A 164 14.54 -1.63 -5.68
C ILE A 164 14.44 -1.89 -4.17
N ILE A 165 14.96 -0.96 -3.36
CA ILE A 165 14.88 -1.05 -1.89
C ILE A 165 13.43 -1.11 -1.42
N ASP A 166 12.55 -0.28 -2.00
CA ASP A 166 11.14 -0.22 -1.64
C ASP A 166 10.44 -1.57 -1.92
N VAL A 167 10.53 -2.09 -3.16
CA VAL A 167 9.92 -3.39 -3.49
C VAL A 167 10.52 -4.51 -2.64
N PHE A 168 11.84 -4.54 -2.45
CA PHE A 168 12.51 -5.53 -1.60
C PHE A 168 12.04 -5.45 -0.14
N SER A 169 11.80 -4.23 0.37
CA SER A 169 11.34 -4.02 1.73
C SER A 169 9.96 -4.63 1.99
N TRP A 170 9.07 -4.68 1.01
CA TRP A 170 7.74 -5.30 1.15
C TRP A 170 7.86 -6.82 1.36
N TRP A 171 8.74 -7.45 0.58
CA TRP A 171 9.07 -8.87 0.72
C TRP A 171 9.71 -9.16 2.07
N LEU A 172 10.60 -8.29 2.54
CA LEU A 172 11.21 -8.45 3.85
C LEU A 172 10.19 -8.25 4.98
N THR A 173 9.31 -7.25 4.85
CA THR A 173 8.26 -6.93 5.83
C THR A 173 7.28 -8.07 6.02
N LYS A 174 6.99 -8.83 4.95
CA LYS A 174 6.17 -10.05 5.04
C LYS A 174 6.67 -11.07 6.08
N TRP A 175 7.98 -11.12 6.30
CA TRP A 175 8.62 -12.05 7.22
C TRP A 175 9.14 -11.40 8.50
N TYR A 176 9.51 -10.12 8.45
CA TYR A 176 10.11 -9.36 9.53
C TYR A 176 9.47 -7.96 9.63
N PRO A 177 8.60 -7.70 10.61
CA PRO A 177 7.81 -6.47 10.65
C PRO A 177 8.67 -5.20 10.78
N ALA A 178 9.86 -5.29 11.39
CA ALA A 178 10.79 -4.16 11.51
C ALA A 178 11.26 -3.61 10.14
N ALA A 179 11.19 -4.41 9.07
CA ALA A 179 11.56 -3.98 7.73
C ALA A 179 10.57 -2.96 7.12
N ALA A 180 9.41 -2.72 7.75
CA ALA A 180 8.48 -1.68 7.32
C ALA A 180 9.11 -0.27 7.30
N TRP A 181 10.14 -0.02 8.12
CA TRP A 181 10.92 1.21 8.06
C TRP A 181 11.65 1.39 6.73
N LEU A 182 12.13 0.30 6.13
CA LEU A 182 12.80 0.36 4.82
C LEU A 182 11.83 0.75 3.71
N THR A 183 10.56 0.37 3.81
CA THR A 183 9.49 0.82 2.89
C THR A 183 9.31 2.34 2.96
N ILE A 184 9.22 2.88 4.18
CA ILE A 184 9.05 4.33 4.37
C ILE A 184 10.26 5.09 3.84
N ILE A 185 11.48 4.63 4.17
CA ILE A 185 12.73 5.24 3.72
C ILE A 185 12.86 5.15 2.19
N GLY A 186 12.54 4.00 1.59
CA GLY A 186 12.51 3.79 0.14
C GLY A 186 11.58 4.78 -0.55
N GLY A 187 10.33 4.84 -0.07
CA GLY A 187 9.30 5.78 -0.50
C GLY A 187 9.77 7.24 -0.54
N ILE A 188 10.30 7.71 0.59
CA ILE A 188 10.80 9.09 0.73
C ILE A 188 12.01 9.32 -0.18
N GLY A 189 12.93 8.37 -0.24
CA GLY A 189 14.18 8.48 -0.98
C GLY A 189 13.97 8.70 -2.47
N TYR A 190 13.19 7.85 -3.14
CA TYR A 190 12.90 8.06 -4.56
C TYR A 190 12.04 9.32 -4.76
N SER A 191 11.11 9.63 -3.84
CA SER A 191 10.22 10.79 -3.98
C SER A 191 10.98 12.11 -3.94
N LEU A 192 11.96 12.26 -3.03
CA LEU A 192 12.79 13.46 -2.95
C LEU A 192 13.63 13.67 -4.21
N ALA A 193 14.28 12.61 -4.70
CA ALA A 193 15.10 12.69 -5.92
C ALA A 193 14.24 13.02 -7.15
N SER A 194 13.09 12.35 -7.32
CA SER A 194 12.16 12.66 -8.41
C SER A 194 11.57 14.06 -8.31
N THR A 195 11.28 14.55 -7.11
CA THR A 195 10.77 15.91 -6.87
C THR A 195 11.80 16.94 -7.33
N PHE A 196 13.06 16.80 -6.93
CA PHE A 196 14.13 17.70 -7.37
C PHE A 196 14.24 17.76 -8.89
N MET A 197 14.24 16.60 -9.56
CA MET A 197 14.29 16.54 -11.03
C MET A 197 13.08 17.22 -11.66
N LEU A 198 11.87 16.91 -11.20
CA LEU A 198 10.63 17.49 -11.73
C LEU A 198 10.62 19.01 -11.60
N PHE A 199 10.87 19.55 -10.40
CA PHE A 199 10.87 20.99 -10.18
C PHE A 199 11.93 21.70 -11.02
N THR A 200 13.12 21.11 -11.15
CA THR A 200 14.18 21.69 -11.99
C THR A 200 13.75 21.73 -13.46
N CYS A 201 13.23 20.62 -14.00
CA CYS A 201 12.76 20.57 -15.38
C CYS A 201 11.63 21.58 -15.63
N LEU A 202 10.62 21.63 -14.77
CA LEU A 202 9.48 22.53 -14.93
C LEU A 202 9.92 24.00 -14.81
N TYR A 203 10.81 24.32 -13.88
CA TYR A 203 11.38 25.66 -13.76
C TYR A 203 12.13 26.07 -15.04
N GLN A 204 12.97 25.19 -15.57
CA GLN A 204 13.75 25.50 -16.77
C GLN A 204 12.88 25.65 -18.01
N MET A 205 11.90 24.77 -18.20
CA MET A 205 11.00 24.83 -19.36
C MET A 205 10.02 26.00 -19.31
N TRP A 206 9.45 26.32 -18.15
CA TRP A 206 8.39 27.34 -18.06
C TRP A 206 8.86 28.74 -17.69
N ILE A 207 9.94 28.86 -16.91
CA ILE A 207 10.43 30.14 -16.39
C ILE A 207 11.72 30.54 -17.09
N LEU A 208 12.76 29.69 -17.05
CA LEU A 208 14.07 30.02 -17.62
C LEU A 208 14.01 30.20 -19.14
N SER A 209 13.17 29.41 -19.84
CA SER A 209 12.95 29.52 -21.29
C SER A 209 12.42 30.90 -21.73
N ARG A 210 11.88 31.72 -20.82
CA ARG A 210 11.33 33.05 -21.16
C ARG A 210 12.39 34.16 -21.17
N ASN A 211 13.62 33.87 -20.73
CA ASN A 211 14.65 34.89 -20.52
C ASN A 211 15.53 35.17 -21.75
N ASP A 212 15.17 34.72 -22.96
CA ASP A 212 15.90 34.84 -24.26
C ASP A 212 17.39 34.42 -24.28
N LYS A 213 17.93 33.97 -23.15
CA LYS A 213 19.30 33.48 -23.00
C LYS A 213 19.41 32.09 -23.62
N LYS A 214 20.28 31.96 -24.64
CA LYS A 214 20.69 30.66 -25.18
C LYS A 214 21.79 30.09 -24.32
N TYR A 215 21.52 28.97 -23.67
CA TYR A 215 22.52 28.24 -22.89
C TYR A 215 23.19 27.20 -23.79
N MET A 216 24.37 27.53 -24.32
CA MET A 216 25.18 26.66 -25.20
C MET A 216 26.19 25.84 -24.38
N ILE A 217 25.78 25.38 -23.20
CA ILE A 217 26.64 24.66 -22.25
C ILE A 217 26.32 23.18 -22.39
N ASN A 218 27.32 22.36 -22.71
CA ASN A 218 27.12 20.91 -22.71
C ASN A 218 27.40 20.41 -21.30
N ALA A 219 26.31 20.25 -20.54
CA ALA A 219 26.35 19.83 -19.15
C ALA A 219 26.87 18.40 -18.90
N TRP A 220 27.38 17.72 -19.93
CA TRP A 220 28.04 16.41 -19.85
C TRP A 220 29.56 16.46 -20.11
N THR A 221 30.07 17.56 -20.68
CA THR A 221 31.49 17.74 -21.05
C THR A 221 32.18 18.88 -20.32
N ASP A 222 31.40 19.81 -19.76
CA ASP A 222 31.92 20.95 -19.03
C ASP A 222 31.92 20.58 -17.52
N ASP A 223 33.11 20.32 -16.97
CA ASP A 223 33.33 19.91 -15.56
C ASP A 223 33.14 21.07 -14.56
#